data_AF-A0A522F619-F1
#
_entry.id   AF-A0A522F619-F1
#
_cell.length_a   1.000
_cell.length_b   1.000
_cell.length_c   1.000
_cell.angle_alpha   90.00
_cell.angle_beta   90.00
_cell.angle_gamma   90.00
#
_symmetry.space_group_name_H-M   'P 1'
#
loop_
_entity.id
_entity.type
_entity.pdbx_description
1 polymer ?
#
loop_
_entity_poly.entity_id
_entity_poly.type
_entity_poly.pdbx_seq_one_letter_code
_entity_poly.pdbx_strand_id
1 'polypeptide(L)' 'MARDKSKDDKYFSCEQEHELKYVSGLYVQQQTVYDFLKQKCANNEIKYSTHHQVYKLIQDKLGFPIPN' A
#
# COMPACT_ATOMS: atom_id res chain seq x y z
N MET A 1 -12.07 4.03 -14.30
CA MET A 1 -10.73 3.65 -14.78
C MET A 1 -10.39 2.38 -14.04
N ALA A 2 -10.16 1.29 -14.77
CA ALA A 2 -10.26 -0.06 -14.23
C ALA A 2 -8.95 -0.48 -13.57
N ARG A 3 -9.05 -0.89 -12.31
CA ARG A 3 -8.01 -1.52 -11.52
C ARG A 3 -7.26 -2.57 -12.33
N ASP A 4 -5.99 -2.29 -12.63
CA ASP A 4 -5.14 -3.17 -13.41
C ASP A 4 -4.72 -4.34 -12.52
N LYS A 5 -5.52 -5.42 -12.49
CA LYS A 5 -5.31 -6.61 -11.66
C LYS A 5 -3.87 -7.13 -11.71
N SER A 6 -3.20 -7.01 -12.86
CA SER A 6 -1.81 -7.44 -13.03
C SER A 6 -0.80 -6.63 -12.22
N LYS A 7 -1.16 -5.43 -11.74
CA LYS A 7 -0.35 -4.66 -10.78
C LYS A 7 -0.68 -5.03 -9.34
N ASP A 8 -1.95 -5.34 -9.04
CA ASP A 8 -2.38 -5.77 -7.70
C ASP A 8 -1.74 -7.10 -7.25
N ASP A 9 -1.45 -8.00 -8.20
CA ASP A 9 -0.81 -9.30 -7.96
C ASP A 9 0.72 -9.20 -7.80
N LYS A 10 1.30 -8.01 -8.02
CA LYS A 10 2.74 -7.81 -7.80
C LYS A 10 3.03 -7.71 -6.31
N TYR A 11 4.22 -8.18 -5.94
CA TYR A 11 4.72 -8.02 -4.58
C TYR A 11 5.00 -6.53 -4.33
N PHE A 12 4.43 -6.01 -3.26
CA PHE A 12 4.72 -4.68 -2.78
C PHE A 12 6.12 -4.69 -2.19
N SER A 13 7.05 -3.96 -2.81
CA SER A 13 8.42 -3.89 -2.32
C SER A 13 8.61 -2.71 -1.37
N CYS A 14 8.76 -3.03 -0.09
CA CYS A 14 9.10 -2.07 0.96
C CYS A 14 10.44 -1.35 0.77
N GLU A 15 11.36 -1.96 0.02
CA GLU A 15 12.68 -1.39 -0.28
C GLU A 15 12.61 -0.34 -1.39
N GLN A 16 11.51 -0.31 -2.13
CA GLN A 16 11.28 0.62 -3.22
C GLN A 16 10.47 1.82 -2.71
N GLU A 17 11.14 2.93 -2.43
CA GLU A 17 10.47 4.16 -1.97
C GLU A 17 9.41 4.67 -2.96
N HIS A 18 9.60 4.43 -4.26
CA HIS A 18 8.62 4.80 -5.28
C HIS A 18 7.30 4.00 -5.17
N GLU A 19 7.34 2.76 -4.68
CA GLU A 19 6.14 1.95 -4.42
C GLU A 19 5.35 2.51 -3.24
N LEU A 20 6.06 2.89 -2.17
CA LEU A 20 5.47 3.55 -1.01
C LEU A 20 4.77 4.86 -1.39
N LYS A 21 5.45 5.70 -2.20
CA LYS A 21 4.89 6.97 -2.70
C LYS A 21 3.74 6.75 -3.69
N TYR A 22 3.84 5.71 -4.54
CA TYR A 22 2.76 5.36 -5.47
C TYR A 22 1.50 4.99 -4.70
N VAL A 23 1.60 4.05 -3.76
CA VAL A 23 0.46 3.60 -2.95
C VAL A 23 -0.09 4.75 -2.12
N SER A 24 0.77 5.51 -1.44
CA SER A 24 0.30 6.61 -0.59
C SER A 24 -0.37 7.72 -1.40
N GLY A 25 0.14 8.02 -2.60
CA GLY A 25 -0.41 8.99 -3.54
C GLY A 25 -1.82 8.69 -4.03
N LEU A 26 -2.28 7.43 -3.91
CA LEU A 26 -3.65 7.04 -4.25
C LEU A 26 -4.68 7.46 -3.18
N TYR A 27 -4.22 7.87 -2.00
CA TYR A 27 -5.07 8.27 -0.88
C TYR A 27 -5.01 9.78 -0.66
N VAL A 28 -6.10 10.35 -0.14
CA VAL A 28 -6.15 11.78 0.24
C VAL A 28 -5.10 12.08 1.32
N GLN A 29 -4.93 11.16 2.27
CA GLN A 29 -3.96 11.28 3.35
C GLN A 29 -2.63 10.58 3.01
N GLN A 30 -1.93 11.11 2.01
CA GLN A 30 -0.69 10.52 1.50
C GLN A 30 0.35 10.35 2.61
N GLN A 31 0.57 11.37 3.43
CA GLN A 31 1.57 11.32 4.51
C GLN A 31 1.25 10.22 5.54
N THR A 32 0.00 10.15 6.00
CA THR A 32 -0.46 9.14 6.97
C THR A 32 -0.27 7.72 6.42
N VAL A 33 -0.65 7.48 5.17
CA VAL A 33 -0.49 6.16 4.53
C VAL A 33 0.99 5.84 4.32
N TYR A 34 1.81 6.81 3.90
CA TYR A 34 3.24 6.61 3.71
C TYR A 34 3.95 6.21 5.01
N ASP A 35 3.72 6.95 6.09
CA ASP A 35 4.31 6.65 7.40
C ASP A 35 3.81 5.31 7.95
N PHE A 36 2.52 5.00 7.77
CA PHE A 36 1.95 3.70 8.14
C PHE A 36 2.61 2.54 7.38
N LEU A 37 2.76 2.65 6.06
CA LEU A 37 3.42 1.63 5.25
C LEU A 37 4.89 1.48 5.62
N LYS A 38 5.60 2.59 5.84
CA LYS A 38 7.00 2.56 6.27
C LYS A 38 7.17 1.85 7.61
N GLN A 39 6.30 2.10 8.58
CA GLN A 39 6.29 1.38 9.87
C GLN A 39 5.98 -0.12 9.68
N LYS A 40 4.99 -0.45 8.85
CA LYS A 40 4.62 -1.85 8.58
C LYS A 40 5.70 -2.61 7.83
N CYS A 41 6.41 -1.93 6.94
CA CYS A 41 7.61 -2.43 6.28
C CYS A 41 8.74 -2.69 7.29
N ALA A 42 9.00 -1.76 8.21
CA ALA A 42 10.01 -1.94 9.26
C ALA A 42 9.68 -3.13 10.19
N ASN A 43 8.39 -3.37 10.44
CA ASN A 43 7.91 -4.52 11.22
C ASN A 43 7.90 -5.85 10.43
N ASN A 44 8.34 -5.86 9.16
CA ASN A 44 8.26 -7.00 8.25
C ASN A 44 6.83 -7.57 8.03
N GLU A 45 5.77 -6.85 8.42
CA GLU A 45 4.39 -7.32 8.25
C GLU A 45 3.99 -7.38 6.78
N ILE A 46 4.43 -6.40 5.98
CA ILE A 46 4.05 -6.28 4.56
C ILE A 46 5.20 -6.62 3.58
N LYS A 47 6.29 -7.20 4.09
CA LYS A 47 7.50 -7.53 3.29
C LYS A 47 7.23 -8.52 2.15
N TYR A 48 6.29 -9.44 2.36
CA TYR A 48 5.87 -10.42 1.35
C TYR A 48 4.40 -10.24 0.94
N SER A 49 3.86 -9.04 1.17
CA SER A 49 2.49 -8.73 0.82
C SER A 49 2.37 -8.28 -0.62
N THR A 50 1.26 -8.59 -1.27
CA THR A 50 0.91 -7.98 -2.57
C THR A 50 0.29 -6.61 -2.38
N HIS A 51 0.25 -5.78 -3.42
CA HIS A 51 -0.44 -4.49 -3.38
C HIS A 51 -1.87 -4.62 -2.88
N HIS A 52 -2.60 -5.67 -3.30
CA HIS A 52 -3.95 -5.93 -2.82
C HIS A 52 -4.03 -6.18 -1.31
N GLN A 53 -3.08 -6.93 -0.74
CA GLN A 53 -3.00 -7.15 0.70
C GLN A 53 -2.66 -5.86 1.45
N VAL A 54 -1.76 -5.05 0.89
CA VAL A 54 -1.42 -3.73 1.44
C VAL A 54 -2.63 -2.81 1.46
N TYR A 55 -3.40 -2.76 0.37
CA TYR A 55 -4.64 -1.97 0.31
C TYR A 55 -5.69 -2.46 1.30
N LYS A 56 -5.86 -3.78 1.44
CA LYS A 56 -6.74 -4.35 2.46
C LYS A 56 -6.28 -3.99 3.88
N LEU A 57 -4.97 -4.01 4.14
CA LEU A 57 -4.42 -3.63 5.44
C LEU A 57 -4.67 -2.15 5.75
N ILE A 58 -4.47 -1.28 4.76
CA ILE A 58 -4.78 0.15 4.87
C ILE A 58 -6.28 0.33 5.14
N GLN A 59 -7.15 -0.38 4.42
CA GLN A 59 -8.59 -0.33 4.63
C GLN A 59 -8.98 -0.79 6.04
N ASP A 60 -8.42 -1.91 6.52
CA ASP A 60 -8.74 -2.48 7.83
C ASP A 60 -8.22 -1.60 8.99
N LYS A 61 -7.01 -1.05 8.87
CA LYS A 61 -6.37 -0.28 9.95
C LYS A 61 -6.69 1.19 9.93
N LEU A 62 -6.79 1.80 8.75
CA LEU A 62 -7.00 3.23 8.58
C LEU A 62 -8.41 3.57 8.11
N GLY A 63 -9.21 2.58 7.69
CA GLY A 63 -10.58 2.81 7.20
C GLY A 63 -10.64 3.41 5.80
N PHE A 64 -9.51 3.49 5.08
CA PHE A 64 -9.50 4.10 3.76
C PHE A 64 -10.03 3.16 2.67
N PRO A 65 -10.77 3.69 1.68
CA PRO A 65 -11.26 2.88 0.58
C PRO A 65 -10.09 2.42 -0.30
N ILE A 66 -10.15 1.18 -0.78
CA ILE A 66 -9.15 0.67 -1.71
C ILE A 66 -9.24 1.48 -3.02
N PRO A 67 -8.14 2.09 -3.48
CA PRO A 67 -8.13 2.85 -4.72
C PRO A 67 -8.46 1.93 -5.92
N ASN A 68 -9.20 2.49 -6.88
CA ASN A 68 -9.78 1.76 -8.01
C ASN A 68 -9.04 2.05 -9.32
#